data_AF-A0A662KCK0-F1
#
_entry.id   AF-A0A662KCK0-F1
#
_cell.length_a   1.000
_cell.length_b   1.000
_cell.length_c   1.000
_cell.angle_alpha   90.00
_cell.angle_beta   90.00
_cell.angle_gamma   90.00
#
_symmetry.space_group_name_H-M   'P 1'
#
loop_
_entity.id
_entity.type
_entity.pdbx_description
1 polymer ?
#
loop_
_entity_poly.entity_id
_entity_poly.type
_entity_poly.pdbx_seq_one_letter_code
_entity_poly.pdbx_strand_id
1 'polypeptide(L)'
;FESGYLVMENEGVITNSSGRRIYEIDGRPAADVYNEWTSGKVFGEYANLTSGEIIILKDATFYPLAKKIQADNKTYYISIHPRSVNLSDRSISVFANVNNGDMIQQMHGTWEILLNRGQTTPAEALKKGNIKKGEGVFGIYTFCAGTMLAIPDKEREKLPLMVYQTTGIPFIGTFTFGEQGFIEGIGNVHENLANSMVVIG
;
A
#
# COMPACT_ATOMS: atom_id res chain seq x y z
N PHE A 1 3.83 9.19 6.93
CA PHE A 1 3.15 8.47 5.86
C PHE A 1 3.14 7.00 6.22
N GLU A 2 2.14 6.27 5.77
CA GLU A 2 2.02 4.82 5.97
C GLU A 2 1.10 4.24 4.90
N SER A 3 1.25 2.95 4.63
CA SER A 3 0.27 2.19 3.86
C SER A 3 -0.73 1.45 4.73
N GLY A 4 -0.61 1.37 6.07
CA GLY A 4 -1.69 0.96 6.98
C GLY A 4 -2.44 -0.35 6.65
N TYR A 5 -1.77 -1.33 6.02
CA TYR A 5 -2.30 -2.68 5.80
C TYR A 5 -1.87 -3.61 6.96
N LEU A 6 -2.59 -4.72 7.12
CA LEU A 6 -2.18 -5.80 8.02
C LEU A 6 -1.04 -6.60 7.38
N VAL A 7 0.00 -6.84 8.15
CA VAL A 7 1.13 -7.69 7.75
C VAL A 7 0.71 -9.15 7.91
N MET A 8 0.80 -9.93 6.83
CA MET A 8 0.46 -11.35 6.82
C MET A 8 1.72 -12.20 7.02
N GLU A 9 1.56 -13.49 7.31
CA GLU A 9 2.70 -14.40 7.57
C GLU A 9 3.50 -14.74 6.31
N ASN A 10 2.85 -14.77 5.15
CA ASN A 10 3.48 -15.15 3.89
C ASN A 10 4.53 -14.11 3.44
N GLU A 11 5.77 -14.54 3.27
CA GLU A 11 6.89 -13.79 2.69
C GLU A 11 7.67 -14.63 1.69
N GLY A 12 8.47 -13.96 0.87
CA GLY A 12 9.36 -14.58 -0.11
C GLY A 12 10.36 -13.59 -0.69
N VAL A 13 11.31 -14.09 -1.48
CA VAL A 13 12.33 -13.29 -2.17
C VAL A 13 11.98 -13.18 -3.64
N ILE A 14 12.05 -11.97 -4.20
CA ILE A 14 12.00 -11.80 -5.65
C ILE A 14 13.28 -12.39 -6.26
N THR A 15 13.17 -13.51 -6.96
CA THR A 15 14.32 -14.18 -7.59
C THR A 15 14.54 -13.75 -9.04
N ASN A 16 13.50 -13.26 -9.71
CA ASN A 16 13.56 -12.77 -11.09
C ASN A 16 12.58 -11.60 -11.32
N SER A 17 13.11 -10.42 -11.62
CA SER A 17 12.34 -9.21 -11.95
C SER A 17 13.02 -8.38 -13.04
N SER A 18 12.23 -7.53 -13.70
CA SER A 18 12.72 -6.49 -14.59
C SER A 18 11.85 -5.25 -14.47
N GLY A 19 12.46 -4.15 -14.00
CA GLY A 19 11.77 -2.87 -13.80
C GLY A 19 10.58 -2.98 -12.83
N ARG A 20 9.37 -2.99 -13.39
CA ARG A 20 8.09 -3.06 -12.63
C ARG A 20 7.34 -4.36 -12.90
N ARG A 21 8.08 -5.44 -13.11
CA ARG A 21 7.54 -6.77 -13.36
C ARG A 21 8.27 -7.79 -12.53
N ILE A 22 7.53 -8.61 -11.80
CA ILE A 22 8.01 -9.73 -11.00
C ILE A 22 7.71 -11.00 -11.80
N TYR A 23 8.74 -11.72 -12.22
CA TYR A 23 8.59 -13.00 -12.91
C TYR A 23 8.54 -14.13 -11.90
N GLU A 24 9.39 -14.09 -10.87
CA GLU A 24 9.50 -15.16 -9.89
C GLU A 24 9.62 -14.65 -8.45
N ILE A 25 9.03 -15.42 -7.55
CA ILE A 25 9.18 -15.32 -6.09
C ILE A 25 9.63 -16.70 -5.62
N ASP A 26 10.76 -16.78 -4.92
CA ASP A 26 11.39 -18.03 -4.46
C ASP A 26 11.56 -19.08 -5.57
N GLY A 27 11.92 -18.63 -6.78
CA GLY A 27 12.12 -19.50 -7.95
C GLY A 27 10.83 -20.07 -8.55
N ARG A 28 9.65 -19.63 -8.08
CA ARG A 28 8.34 -20.02 -8.60
C ARG A 28 7.70 -18.85 -9.35
N PRO A 29 6.83 -19.10 -10.35
CA PRO A 29 6.14 -18.03 -11.06
C PRO A 29 5.36 -17.12 -10.10
N ALA A 30 5.56 -15.81 -10.24
CA ALA A 30 5.05 -14.83 -9.28
C ALA A 30 3.53 -14.87 -9.14
N ALA A 31 2.79 -15.06 -10.25
CA ALA A 31 1.34 -15.16 -10.22
C ALA A 31 0.85 -16.37 -9.42
N ASP A 32 1.56 -17.50 -9.47
CA ASP A 32 1.16 -18.71 -8.75
C ASP A 32 1.36 -18.55 -7.24
N VAL A 33 2.51 -18.00 -6.83
CA VAL A 33 2.80 -17.66 -5.44
C VAL A 33 1.79 -16.65 -4.89
N TYR A 34 1.53 -15.58 -5.63
CA TYR A 34 0.58 -14.56 -5.22
C TYR A 34 -0.86 -15.09 -5.17
N ASN A 35 -1.25 -15.97 -6.10
CA ASN A 35 -2.55 -16.61 -6.09
C ASN A 35 -2.72 -17.54 -4.86
N GLU A 36 -1.67 -18.29 -4.50
CA GLU A 36 -1.62 -19.10 -3.28
C GLU A 36 -1.78 -18.23 -2.03
N TRP A 37 -0.95 -17.19 -1.89
CA TRP A 37 -0.97 -16.27 -0.76
C TRP A 37 -2.34 -15.61 -0.58
N THR A 38 -2.97 -15.19 -1.68
CA THR A 38 -4.30 -14.57 -1.66
C THR A 38 -5.45 -15.58 -1.59
N SER A 39 -5.16 -16.88 -1.52
CA SER A 39 -6.15 -17.96 -1.54
C SER A 39 -7.12 -17.87 -2.72
N GLY A 40 -6.60 -17.48 -3.89
CA GLY A 40 -7.40 -17.33 -5.10
C GLY A 40 -8.28 -16.07 -5.18
N LYS A 41 -8.32 -15.23 -4.14
CA LYS A 41 -9.26 -14.10 -4.07
C LYS A 41 -9.00 -12.99 -5.10
N VAL A 42 -7.79 -12.93 -5.67
CA VAL A 42 -7.41 -11.89 -6.63
C VAL A 42 -7.31 -12.41 -8.06
N PHE A 43 -6.76 -13.60 -8.25
CA PHE A 43 -6.45 -14.14 -9.57
C PHE A 43 -7.07 -15.53 -9.83
N GLY A 44 -7.71 -16.14 -8.83
CA GLY A 44 -8.10 -17.55 -8.87
C GLY A 44 -9.07 -17.90 -9.99
N GLU A 45 -10.00 -17.01 -10.35
CA GLU A 45 -10.95 -17.24 -11.43
C GLU A 45 -10.28 -17.31 -12.83
N TYR A 46 -9.08 -16.75 -12.95
CA TYR A 46 -8.31 -16.71 -14.20
C TYR A 46 -7.13 -17.69 -14.21
N ALA A 47 -6.94 -18.48 -13.14
CA ALA A 47 -5.76 -19.32 -12.96
C ALA A 47 -5.56 -20.33 -14.11
N ASN A 48 -6.65 -20.80 -14.72
CA ASN A 48 -6.64 -21.77 -15.83
C ASN A 48 -6.42 -21.12 -17.21
N LEU A 49 -6.39 -19.79 -17.31
CA LEU A 49 -6.09 -19.11 -18.57
C LEU A 49 -4.58 -19.07 -18.82
N THR A 50 -4.20 -19.21 -20.09
CA THR A 50 -2.78 -19.40 -20.50
C THR A 50 -2.25 -18.32 -21.44
N SER A 51 -3.08 -17.40 -21.92
CA SER A 51 -2.66 -16.33 -22.84
C SER A 51 -3.40 -15.02 -22.59
N GLY A 52 -2.69 -13.91 -22.78
CA GLY A 52 -3.21 -12.56 -22.54
C GLY A 52 -2.70 -11.92 -21.24
N GLU A 53 -3.31 -10.80 -20.88
CA GLU A 53 -3.03 -10.06 -19.65
C GLU A 53 -4.36 -9.85 -18.88
N ILE A 54 -4.36 -10.16 -17.59
CA ILE A 54 -5.50 -9.95 -16.70
C ILE A 54 -5.22 -8.78 -15.78
N ILE A 55 -6.09 -7.77 -15.78
CA ILE A 55 -6.00 -6.65 -14.85
C ILE A 55 -6.62 -7.05 -13.51
N ILE A 56 -5.83 -7.04 -12.45
CA ILE A 56 -6.23 -7.43 -11.09
C ILE A 56 -6.29 -6.24 -10.11
N LEU A 57 -6.18 -5.02 -10.64
CA LEU A 57 -5.97 -3.78 -9.89
C LEU A 57 -6.94 -3.59 -8.73
N LYS A 58 -8.23 -3.81 -8.98
CA LYS A 58 -9.30 -3.57 -8.01
C LYS A 58 -9.13 -4.49 -6.80
N ASP A 59 -9.06 -5.78 -7.02
CA ASP A 59 -8.98 -6.77 -5.94
C ASP A 59 -7.61 -6.73 -5.26
N ALA A 60 -6.53 -6.51 -6.02
CA ALA A 60 -5.18 -6.35 -5.50
C ALA A 60 -5.02 -5.13 -4.56
N THR A 61 -5.95 -4.17 -4.59
CA THR A 61 -5.95 -3.06 -3.61
C THR A 61 -6.14 -3.55 -2.17
N PHE A 62 -6.76 -4.71 -1.96
CA PHE A 62 -6.95 -5.32 -0.65
C PHE A 62 -5.88 -6.35 -0.29
N TYR A 63 -4.99 -6.68 -1.23
CA TYR A 63 -3.94 -7.68 -1.07
C TYR A 63 -2.59 -7.20 -1.65
N PRO A 64 -2.09 -6.01 -1.28
CA PRO A 64 -0.82 -5.58 -1.82
C PRO A 64 0.33 -6.50 -1.37
N LEU A 65 1.42 -6.43 -2.10
CA LEU A 65 2.72 -6.91 -1.60
C LEU A 65 3.39 -5.75 -0.86
N ALA A 66 4.41 -6.02 -0.06
CA ALA A 66 5.26 -4.96 0.46
C ALA A 66 6.71 -5.38 0.46
N LYS A 67 7.60 -4.47 0.05
CA LYS A 67 9.03 -4.64 0.27
C LYS A 67 9.33 -4.50 1.76
N LYS A 68 10.02 -5.50 2.32
CA LYS A 68 10.45 -5.52 3.72
C LYS A 68 11.86 -4.96 3.82
N ILE A 69 12.02 -3.79 4.44
CA ILE A 69 13.32 -3.13 4.63
C ILE A 69 13.62 -3.04 6.13
N GLN A 70 14.83 -3.42 6.53
CA GLN A 70 15.33 -3.23 7.89
C GLN A 70 16.17 -1.95 7.96
N ALA A 71 15.84 -1.05 8.88
CA ALA A 71 16.64 0.12 9.21
C ALA A 71 16.46 0.49 10.69
N ASP A 72 17.55 0.83 11.38
CA ASP A 72 17.55 1.28 12.78
C ASP A 72 16.76 0.38 13.75
N ASN A 73 16.97 -0.93 13.65
CA ASN A 73 16.26 -1.98 14.42
C ASN A 73 14.74 -1.99 14.23
N LYS A 74 14.24 -1.37 13.15
CA LYS A 74 12.83 -1.36 12.78
C LYS A 74 12.65 -1.94 11.38
N THR A 75 11.58 -2.72 11.24
CA THR A 75 11.12 -3.18 9.93
C THR A 75 10.14 -2.17 9.34
N TYR A 76 10.40 -1.78 8.11
CA TYR A 76 9.53 -0.97 7.28
C TYR A 76 8.94 -1.82 6.17
N TYR A 77 7.67 -1.56 5.87
CA TYR A 77 6.93 -2.24 4.83
C TYR A 77 6.50 -1.21 3.79
N ILE A 78 7.08 -1.29 2.60
CA ILE A 78 6.78 -0.37 1.50
C ILE A 78 5.84 -1.08 0.55
N SER A 79 4.57 -0.67 0.58
CA SER A 79 3.52 -1.28 -0.22
C SER A 79 3.79 -1.17 -1.73
N ILE A 80 3.57 -2.28 -2.42
CA ILE A 80 3.68 -2.50 -3.86
C ILE A 80 2.29 -2.92 -4.31
N HIS A 81 1.70 -2.23 -5.28
CA HIS A 81 0.38 -2.55 -5.81
C HIS A 81 0.48 -3.40 -7.07
N PRO A 82 0.03 -4.68 -7.05
CA PRO A 82 -0.12 -5.48 -8.25
C PRO A 82 -1.14 -4.88 -9.21
N ARG A 83 -0.77 -4.78 -10.49
CA ARG A 83 -1.60 -4.22 -11.56
C ARG A 83 -2.26 -5.29 -12.39
N SER A 84 -1.45 -6.23 -12.88
CA SER A 84 -1.86 -7.23 -13.85
C SER A 84 -1.02 -8.48 -13.79
N VAL A 85 -1.60 -9.59 -14.27
CA VAL A 85 -0.92 -10.87 -14.47
C VAL A 85 -0.79 -11.12 -15.97
N ASN A 86 0.42 -11.39 -16.43
CA ASN A 86 0.63 -11.94 -17.77
C ASN A 86 0.42 -13.46 -17.71
N LEU A 87 -0.43 -14.00 -18.58
CA LEU A 87 -0.84 -15.39 -18.51
C LEU A 87 0.17 -16.36 -19.15
N SER A 88 1.05 -15.87 -20.02
CA SER A 88 2.01 -16.69 -20.75
C SER A 88 3.28 -16.96 -19.94
N ASP A 89 3.80 -15.95 -19.26
CA ASP A 89 4.99 -16.07 -18.39
C ASP A 89 4.66 -16.06 -16.89
N ARG A 90 3.37 -15.94 -16.54
CA ARG A 90 2.85 -15.90 -15.17
C ARG A 90 3.49 -14.79 -14.31
N SER A 91 4.01 -13.74 -14.95
CA SER A 91 4.58 -12.58 -14.25
C SER A 91 3.51 -11.61 -13.77
N ILE A 92 3.83 -10.86 -12.72
CA ILE A 92 2.99 -9.80 -12.17
C ILE A 92 3.60 -8.44 -12.53
N SER A 93 2.85 -7.58 -13.21
CA SER A 93 3.20 -6.16 -13.35
C SER A 93 2.74 -5.38 -12.12
N VAL A 94 3.58 -4.46 -11.63
CA VAL A 94 3.35 -3.66 -10.42
C VAL A 94 3.54 -2.16 -10.71
N PHE A 95 3.20 -1.26 -9.78
CA PHE A 95 3.42 0.18 -9.94
C PHE A 95 4.74 0.70 -9.35
N ALA A 96 5.35 -0.03 -8.42
CA ALA A 96 6.65 0.29 -7.83
C ALA A 96 7.80 -0.45 -8.52
N ASN A 97 9.01 0.08 -8.41
CA ASN A 97 10.22 -0.62 -8.90
C ASN A 97 10.59 -1.76 -7.95
N VAL A 98 10.96 -2.90 -8.53
CA VAL A 98 11.29 -4.13 -7.81
C VAL A 98 12.58 -4.74 -8.36
N ASN A 99 13.40 -5.28 -7.49
CA ASN A 99 14.72 -5.81 -7.82
C ASN A 99 14.84 -7.27 -7.37
N ASN A 100 15.69 -8.02 -8.06
CA ASN A 100 16.16 -9.32 -7.59
C ASN A 100 16.77 -9.17 -6.19
N GLY A 101 16.40 -10.07 -5.28
CA GLY A 101 16.83 -10.06 -3.88
C GLY A 101 15.95 -9.20 -2.95
N ASP A 102 14.95 -8.47 -3.46
CA ASP A 102 13.98 -7.81 -2.59
C ASP A 102 13.19 -8.86 -1.79
N MET A 103 13.26 -8.77 -0.46
CA MET A 103 12.34 -9.47 0.44
C MET A 103 10.96 -8.83 0.36
N ILE A 104 9.93 -9.61 0.06
CA ILE A 104 8.54 -9.17 0.01
C ILE A 104 7.66 -9.93 0.99
N GLN A 105 6.64 -9.25 1.50
CA GLN A 105 5.66 -9.79 2.42
C GLN A 105 4.26 -9.53 1.87
N GLN A 106 3.36 -10.50 2.02
CA GLN A 106 1.95 -10.30 1.75
C GLN A 106 1.34 -9.32 2.76
N MET A 107 0.49 -8.42 2.25
CA MET A 107 -0.33 -7.54 3.05
C MET A 107 -1.82 -7.82 2.83
N HIS A 108 -2.65 -7.49 3.81
CA HIS A 108 -4.10 -7.58 3.71
C HIS A 108 -4.80 -6.32 4.21
N GLY A 109 -5.88 -5.94 3.54
CA GLY A 109 -6.74 -4.85 3.95
C GLY A 109 -8.20 -5.11 3.58
N THR A 110 -9.06 -4.28 4.13
CA THR A 110 -10.47 -4.16 3.79
C THR A 110 -10.79 -2.68 3.62
N TRP A 111 -11.94 -2.34 3.03
CA TRP A 111 -12.30 -0.94 2.86
C TRP A 111 -12.41 -0.20 4.21
N GLU A 112 -12.80 -0.89 5.28
CA GLU A 112 -12.82 -0.36 6.65
C GLU A 112 -11.41 -0.02 7.13
N ILE A 113 -10.44 -0.91 6.90
CA ILE A 113 -9.03 -0.68 7.22
C ILE A 113 -8.51 0.54 6.46
N LEU A 114 -8.83 0.66 5.17
CA LEU A 114 -8.42 1.81 4.36
C LEU A 114 -9.04 3.12 4.91
N LEU A 115 -10.33 3.10 5.23
CA LEU A 115 -11.04 4.26 5.79
C LEU A 115 -10.48 4.67 7.17
N ASN A 116 -10.13 3.69 8.01
CA ASN A 116 -9.58 3.92 9.35
C ASN A 116 -8.26 4.71 9.34
N ARG A 117 -7.57 4.77 8.20
CA ARG A 117 -6.36 5.59 8.05
C ARG A 117 -6.63 7.09 8.15
N GLY A 118 -7.88 7.51 7.96
CA GLY A 118 -8.35 8.85 8.33
C GLY A 118 -8.16 9.18 9.82
N GLN A 119 -7.98 8.18 10.69
CA GLN A 119 -7.65 8.36 12.11
C GLN A 119 -6.20 8.01 12.42
N THR A 120 -5.68 6.88 11.95
CA THR A 120 -4.34 6.41 12.36
C THR A 120 -3.23 7.34 11.89
N THR A 121 -3.28 7.78 10.63
CA THR A 121 -2.21 8.57 10.03
C THR A 121 -2.12 9.99 10.61
N PRO A 122 -3.23 10.71 10.83
CA PRO A 122 -3.16 12.00 11.52
C PRO A 122 -2.76 11.88 12.99
N ALA A 123 -3.18 10.80 13.69
CA ALA A 123 -2.75 10.56 15.07
C ALA A 123 -1.22 10.36 15.16
N GLU A 124 -0.65 9.57 14.25
CA GLU A 124 0.80 9.38 14.19
C GLU A 124 1.54 10.66 13.80
N ALA A 125 0.97 11.52 12.95
CA ALA A 125 1.56 12.82 12.63
C ALA A 125 1.62 13.74 13.86
N LEU A 126 0.53 13.84 14.64
CA LEU A 126 0.51 14.58 15.90
C LEU A 126 1.56 14.06 16.89
N LYS A 127 1.59 12.74 17.07
CA LYS A 127 2.55 12.06 17.97
C LYS A 127 4.00 12.33 17.58
N LYS A 128 4.34 12.19 16.29
CA LYS A 128 5.69 12.48 15.79
C LYS A 128 6.09 13.94 15.95
N GLY A 129 5.14 14.86 15.77
CA GLY A 129 5.37 16.29 16.00
C GLY A 129 5.37 16.71 17.47
N ASN A 130 5.03 15.81 18.40
CA ASN A 130 4.73 16.15 19.79
C ASN A 130 3.67 17.29 19.92
N ILE A 131 2.67 17.28 19.03
CA ILE A 131 1.58 18.26 18.96
C ILE A 131 0.34 17.61 19.57
N LYS A 132 -0.34 18.28 20.52
CA LYS A 132 -1.59 17.75 21.04
C LYS A 132 -2.75 18.08 20.12
N LYS A 133 -3.83 17.30 20.25
CA LYS A 133 -5.08 17.55 19.54
C LYS A 133 -5.55 19.00 19.75
N GLY A 134 -5.81 19.71 18.65
CA GLY A 134 -6.26 21.11 18.63
C GLY A 134 -5.15 22.16 18.83
N GLU A 135 -3.89 21.76 19.07
CA GLU A 135 -2.77 22.71 19.24
C GLU A 135 -2.05 23.03 17.92
N GLY A 136 -2.34 22.31 16.82
CA GLY A 136 -1.78 22.64 15.50
C GLY A 136 -2.53 23.78 14.80
N VAL A 137 -1.82 24.55 13.99
CA VAL A 137 -2.35 25.66 13.18
C VAL A 137 -3.12 25.15 11.96
N PHE A 138 -2.56 24.18 11.24
CA PHE A 138 -3.14 23.67 9.99
C PHE A 138 -2.59 22.30 9.59
N GLY A 139 -3.38 21.53 8.85
CA GLY A 139 -3.01 20.21 8.34
C GLY A 139 -3.05 20.10 6.81
N ILE A 140 -2.12 19.31 6.24
CA ILE A 140 -2.18 18.86 4.84
C ILE A 140 -2.25 17.34 4.83
N TYR A 141 -3.34 16.81 4.29
CA TYR A 141 -3.62 15.39 4.19
C TYR A 141 -3.55 14.92 2.73
N THR A 142 -2.76 13.91 2.46
CA THR A 142 -2.66 13.28 1.14
C THR A 142 -3.04 11.81 1.27
N PHE A 143 -3.91 11.34 0.40
CA PHE A 143 -4.45 9.98 0.45
C PHE A 143 -4.44 9.37 -0.94
N CYS A 144 -3.94 8.14 -1.09
CA CYS A 144 -3.90 7.52 -2.41
C CYS A 144 -5.31 7.38 -3.00
N ALA A 145 -5.52 7.90 -4.21
CA ALA A 145 -6.78 7.80 -4.93
C ALA A 145 -7.16 6.34 -5.20
N GLY A 146 -6.18 5.46 -5.44
CA GLY A 146 -6.41 4.01 -5.56
C GLY A 146 -7.03 3.41 -4.30
N THR A 147 -6.54 3.80 -3.11
CA THR A 147 -7.15 3.37 -1.84
C THR A 147 -8.52 3.99 -1.60
N MET A 148 -8.72 5.25 -2.00
CA MET A 148 -10.02 5.93 -1.87
C MET A 148 -11.09 5.24 -2.72
N LEU A 149 -10.74 4.82 -3.94
CA LEU A 149 -11.66 4.13 -4.85
C LEU A 149 -12.10 2.75 -4.33
N ALA A 150 -11.29 2.11 -3.48
CA ALA A 150 -11.64 0.87 -2.80
C ALA A 150 -12.57 1.07 -1.60
N ILE A 151 -12.75 2.31 -1.12
CA ILE A 151 -13.74 2.66 -0.10
C ILE A 151 -15.09 2.91 -0.78
N PRO A 152 -16.21 2.32 -0.31
CA PRO A 152 -17.53 2.57 -0.89
C PRO A 152 -17.87 4.06 -0.87
N ASP A 153 -18.44 4.57 -1.96
CA ASP A 153 -18.72 6.00 -2.16
C ASP A 153 -19.46 6.64 -0.97
N LYS A 154 -20.50 5.97 -0.46
CA LYS A 154 -21.30 6.42 0.71
C LYS A 154 -20.52 6.52 2.02
N GLU A 155 -19.35 5.89 2.11
CA GLU A 155 -18.51 5.85 3.31
C GLU A 155 -17.41 6.92 3.26
N ARG A 156 -17.08 7.45 2.07
CA ARG A 156 -15.94 8.36 1.87
C ARG A 156 -16.08 9.69 2.61
N GLU A 157 -17.30 10.19 2.78
CA GLU A 157 -17.58 11.44 3.50
C GLU A 157 -17.20 11.38 4.99
N LYS A 158 -17.02 10.18 5.54
CA LYS A 158 -16.53 9.98 6.92
C LYS A 158 -15.06 10.34 7.06
N LEU A 159 -14.27 10.23 5.99
CA LEU A 159 -12.82 10.45 6.02
C LEU A 159 -12.45 11.85 6.56
N PRO A 160 -12.99 12.98 6.05
CA PRO A 160 -12.65 14.28 6.59
C PRO A 160 -13.11 14.49 8.04
N LEU A 161 -14.24 13.90 8.43
CA LEU A 161 -14.73 13.94 9.82
C LEU A 161 -13.78 13.20 10.75
N MET A 162 -13.29 12.04 10.33
CA MET A 162 -12.32 11.23 11.08
C MET A 162 -11.00 11.98 11.28
N VAL A 163 -10.47 12.60 10.22
CA VAL A 163 -9.23 13.41 10.30
C VAL A 163 -9.41 14.57 11.27
N TYR A 164 -10.52 15.32 11.16
CA TYR A 164 -10.80 16.44 12.05
C TYR A 164 -11.03 15.98 13.51
N GLN A 165 -11.77 14.90 13.73
CA GLN A 165 -12.01 14.37 15.07
C GLN A 165 -10.73 13.88 15.74
N THR A 166 -9.80 13.31 14.99
CA THR A 166 -8.49 12.91 15.53
C THR A 166 -7.62 14.12 15.84
N THR A 167 -7.55 15.09 14.92
CA THR A 167 -6.56 16.17 14.99
C THR A 167 -7.03 17.41 15.73
N GLY A 168 -8.31 17.75 15.64
CA GLY A 168 -8.89 18.99 16.14
C GLY A 168 -8.44 20.24 15.38
N ILE A 169 -7.80 20.10 14.21
CA ILE A 169 -7.23 21.22 13.44
C ILE A 169 -7.91 21.36 12.07
N PRO A 170 -8.03 22.58 11.53
CA PRO A 170 -8.41 22.75 10.13
C PRO A 170 -7.36 22.13 9.22
N PHE A 171 -7.80 21.52 8.12
CA PHE A 171 -6.89 20.88 7.16
C PHE A 171 -7.42 20.96 5.74
N ILE A 172 -6.52 20.80 4.77
CA ILE A 172 -6.86 20.50 3.38
C ILE A 172 -6.46 19.06 3.05
N GLY A 173 -7.30 18.37 2.28
CA GLY A 173 -7.07 17.01 1.83
C GLY A 173 -7.00 16.91 0.31
N THR A 174 -6.19 15.99 -0.22
CA THR A 174 -6.17 15.65 -1.65
C THR A 174 -6.06 14.14 -1.87
N PHE A 175 -6.63 13.68 -2.98
CA PHE A 175 -6.48 12.32 -3.47
C PHE A 175 -5.55 12.30 -4.68
N THR A 176 -4.39 11.64 -4.56
CA THR A 176 -3.35 11.65 -5.61
C THR A 176 -2.98 10.23 -6.04
N PHE A 177 -2.12 10.12 -7.06
CA PHE A 177 -1.47 8.87 -7.44
C PHE A 177 0.04 9.06 -7.48
N GLY A 178 0.80 8.00 -7.18
CA GLY A 178 2.26 8.00 -7.29
C GLY A 178 2.96 8.54 -6.05
N GLU A 179 2.55 8.03 -4.89
CA GLU A 179 3.02 8.50 -3.59
C GLU A 179 4.54 8.25 -3.39
N GLN A 180 5.22 9.25 -2.84
CA GLN A 180 6.61 9.13 -2.41
C GLN A 180 6.71 9.56 -0.95
N GLY A 181 7.45 8.79 -0.15
CA GLY A 181 7.64 9.03 1.27
C GLY A 181 9.11 9.02 1.66
N PHE A 182 9.43 9.61 2.81
CA PHE A 182 10.78 9.65 3.36
C PHE A 182 10.89 8.79 4.61
N ILE A 183 11.63 7.68 4.55
CA ILE A 183 11.93 6.88 5.73
C ILE A 183 13.29 7.30 6.30
N GLU A 184 13.32 7.64 7.58
CA GLU A 184 14.57 7.93 8.30
C GLU A 184 15.54 6.74 8.19
N GLY A 185 16.81 7.02 7.90
CA GLY A 185 17.84 6.00 7.66
C GLY A 185 17.84 5.37 6.25
N ILE A 186 16.76 5.51 5.46
CA ILE A 186 16.67 4.93 4.10
C ILE A 186 16.64 6.02 3.02
N GLY A 187 15.90 7.11 3.24
CA GLY A 187 15.70 8.17 2.26
C GLY A 187 14.32 8.12 1.59
N ASN A 188 14.25 8.71 0.40
CA ASN A 188 13.01 8.77 -0.38
C ASN A 188 12.70 7.42 -1.02
N VAL A 189 11.46 6.97 -0.86
CA VAL A 189 10.95 5.72 -1.39
C VAL A 189 9.66 5.94 -2.16
N HIS A 190 9.48 5.19 -3.24
CA HIS A 190 8.22 5.13 -3.96
C HIS A 190 7.36 4.03 -3.35
N GLU A 191 6.19 4.41 -2.83
CA GLU A 191 5.22 3.51 -2.22
C GLU A 191 3.89 3.59 -2.98
N ASN A 192 3.12 2.51 -2.99
CA ASN A 192 1.76 2.52 -3.52
C ASN A 192 0.75 2.40 -2.38
N LEU A 193 -0.46 2.94 -2.57
CA LEU A 193 -1.58 2.75 -1.65
C LEU A 193 -1.33 3.35 -0.25
N ALA A 194 -0.54 4.42 -0.19
CA ALA A 194 -0.16 5.11 1.03
C ALA A 194 -0.98 6.38 1.26
N ASN A 195 -0.92 6.90 2.49
CA ASN A 195 -1.38 8.23 2.84
C ASN A 195 -0.37 8.93 3.76
N SER A 196 -0.53 10.24 3.93
CA SER A 196 0.32 11.06 4.77
C SER A 196 -0.41 12.27 5.33
N MET A 197 -0.03 12.68 6.53
CA MET A 197 -0.47 13.93 7.13
C MET A 197 0.76 14.73 7.53
N VAL A 198 0.77 16.02 7.17
CA VAL A 198 1.67 17.02 7.73
C VAL A 198 0.84 17.92 8.63
N VAL A 199 1.33 18.16 9.85
CA VAL A 199 0.72 19.09 10.81
C VAL A 199 1.69 20.23 11.05
N ILE A 200 1.21 21.46 10.88
CA ILE A 200 1.95 22.69 11.15
C ILE A 200 1.53 23.18 12.53
N GLY A 201 2.49 23.34 13.44
CA GLY A 201 2.30 23.91 14.78
C GLY A 201 2.65 25.39 14.87
#